data_AF-R9J8M8-F1
#
_entry.id   AF-R9J8M8-F1
#
_cell.length_a   1.000
_cell.length_b   1.000
_cell.length_c   1.000
_cell.angle_alpha   90.00
_cell.angle_beta   90.00
_cell.angle_gamma   90.00
#
_symmetry.space_group_name_H-M   'P 1'
#
loop_
_entity.id
_entity.type
_entity.pdbx_description
1 polymer ?
#
loop_
_entity_poly.entity_id
_entity_poly.type
_entity_poly.pdbx_seq_one_letter_code
_entity_poly.pdbx_strand_id
1 'polypeptide(L)'
;MVRQTTVSHMNMTRGMLTAVTDANNGTTVYEYDGNGNLMSVSDAPGNQTAYEYDALNNCIKEYRDAGEEKPVITLYQYELYTYNLNSALNYNEEGTGDFILNALKIAL
;
A
#
# COMPACT_ATOMS: atom_id res chain seq x y z
N MET A 1 -36.22 -18.80 -22.88
CA MET A 1 -35.61 -17.61 -22.24
C MET A 1 -34.81 -18.08 -21.05
N VAL A 2 -33.48 -17.98 -21.10
CA VAL A 2 -32.63 -18.32 -19.96
C VAL A 2 -32.49 -17.04 -19.13
N ARG A 3 -33.01 -17.05 -17.90
CA ARG A 3 -32.75 -15.98 -16.93
C ARG A 3 -31.28 -16.10 -16.55
N GLN A 4 -30.43 -15.16 -16.97
CA GLN A 4 -29.10 -15.05 -16.41
C GLN A 4 -29.26 -14.59 -14.96
N THR A 5 -29.08 -15.51 -14.02
CA THR A 5 -28.93 -15.20 -12.60
C THR A 5 -27.46 -14.89 -12.38
N THR A 6 -27.04 -13.65 -12.64
CA THR A 6 -25.62 -13.28 -12.55
C THR A 6 -25.25 -13.08 -11.09
N VAL A 7 -24.43 -13.99 -10.58
CA VAL A 7 -23.64 -13.78 -9.37
C VAL A 7 -22.50 -12.86 -9.80
N SER A 8 -22.44 -11.65 -9.23
CA SER A 8 -21.37 -10.63 -9.37
C SER A 8 -20.34 -10.78 -10.53
N HIS A 9 -20.26 -9.80 -11.44
CA HIS A 9 -19.27 -9.77 -12.53
C HIS A 9 -17.96 -9.11 -12.08
N MET A 10 -16.81 -9.66 -12.49
CA MET A 10 -15.48 -9.11 -12.16
C MET A 10 -14.69 -8.82 -13.43
N ASN A 11 -14.14 -7.60 -13.52
CA ASN A 11 -13.27 -7.16 -14.61
C ASN A 11 -11.82 -7.17 -14.15
N MET A 12 -10.94 -7.78 -14.97
CA MET A 12 -9.52 -7.88 -14.69
C MET A 12 -8.72 -7.29 -15.86
N THR A 13 -7.71 -6.47 -15.56
CA THR A 13 -6.75 -5.97 -16.56
C THR A 13 -5.34 -6.22 -16.07
N ARG A 14 -4.50 -6.88 -16.88
CA ARG A 14 -3.11 -7.24 -16.52
C ARG A 14 -2.99 -8.00 -15.19
N GLY A 15 -4.01 -8.78 -14.84
CA GLY A 15 -4.06 -9.54 -13.57
C GLY A 15 -4.52 -8.74 -12.36
N MET A 16 -4.91 -7.47 -12.52
CA MET A 16 -5.45 -6.63 -11.46
C MET A 16 -6.97 -6.46 -11.62
N LEU A 17 -7.71 -6.48 -10.52
CA LEU A 17 -9.15 -6.29 -10.50
C LEU A 17 -9.48 -4.83 -10.76
N THR A 18 -10.14 -4.49 -11.87
CA THR A 18 -10.45 -3.09 -12.21
C THR A 18 -11.90 -2.71 -11.94
N ALA A 19 -12.82 -3.68 -11.87
CA ALA A 19 -14.19 -3.41 -11.44
C ALA A 19 -14.89 -4.68 -10.95
N VAL A 20 -15.86 -4.49 -10.05
CA VAL A 20 -16.81 -5.51 -9.62
C VAL A 20 -18.21 -4.94 -9.76
N THR A 21 -19.09 -5.66 -10.46
CA THR A 21 -20.52 -5.32 -10.53
C THR A 21 -21.31 -6.35 -9.73
N ASP A 22 -22.06 -5.91 -8.74
CA ASP A 22 -22.89 -6.78 -7.91
C ASP A 22 -24.19 -7.22 -8.64
N ALA A 23 -24.98 -8.06 -7.98
CA ALA A 23 -26.25 -8.56 -8.54
C ALA A 23 -27.35 -7.47 -8.65
N ASN A 24 -27.16 -6.32 -8.00
CA ASN A 24 -28.04 -5.15 -8.07
C ASN A 24 -27.57 -4.14 -9.13
N ASN A 25 -26.60 -4.52 -9.98
CA ASN A 25 -25.97 -3.66 -10.99
C ASN A 25 -25.14 -2.49 -10.41
N GLY A 26 -24.85 -2.49 -9.11
CA GLY A 26 -23.90 -1.55 -8.51
C GLY A 26 -22.48 -1.92 -8.92
N THR A 27 -21.71 -0.97 -9.45
CA THR A 27 -20.32 -1.19 -9.89
C THR A 27 -19.34 -0.44 -8.99
N THR A 28 -18.37 -1.16 -8.44
CA THR A 28 -17.19 -0.61 -7.77
C THR A 28 -15.99 -0.67 -8.71
N VAL A 29 -15.26 0.42 -8.85
CA VAL A 29 -14.11 0.58 -9.75
C VAL A 29 -12.84 0.74 -8.93
N TYR A 30 -11.75 0.15 -9.42
CA TYR A 30 -10.43 0.16 -8.80
C TYR A 30 -9.38 0.66 -9.79
N GLU A 31 -8.54 1.59 -9.35
CA GLU A 31 -7.44 2.16 -10.12
C GLU A 31 -6.11 1.91 -9.44
N TYR A 32 -5.07 1.64 -10.22
CA TYR A 32 -3.74 1.30 -9.73
C TYR A 32 -2.66 2.13 -10.40
N ASP A 33 -1.57 2.38 -9.68
CA ASP A 33 -0.38 3.01 -10.23
C ASP A 33 0.48 2.01 -11.04
N GLY A 34 1.58 2.50 -11.61
CA GLY A 34 2.51 1.67 -12.39
C GLY A 34 3.23 0.58 -11.59
N ASN A 35 3.28 0.70 -10.26
CA ASN A 35 3.87 -0.28 -9.35
C ASN A 35 2.83 -1.31 -8.85
N GLY A 36 1.55 -1.12 -9.20
CA GLY A 36 0.44 -1.98 -8.77
C GLY A 36 -0.16 -1.60 -7.41
N ASN A 37 0.16 -0.42 -6.88
CA ASN A 37 -0.49 0.09 -5.68
C ASN A 37 -1.87 0.63 -6.02
N LEU A 38 -2.84 0.45 -5.12
CA LEU A 38 -4.21 0.91 -5.31
C LEU A 38 -4.28 2.44 -5.17
N MET A 39 -4.52 3.16 -6.26
CA MET A 39 -4.65 4.61 -6.27
C MET A 39 -6.04 5.09 -5.85
N SER A 40 -7.10 4.39 -6.29
CA SER A 40 -8.47 4.80 -5.95
C SER A 40 -9.44 3.63 -5.98
N VAL A 41 -10.47 3.74 -5.13
CA VAL A 41 -11.68 2.93 -5.15
C VAL A 41 -12.87 3.87 -5.21
N SER A 42 -13.75 3.66 -6.18
CA SER A 42 -15.04 4.35 -6.28
C SER A 42 -16.17 3.34 -6.23
N ASP A 43 -17.07 3.48 -5.27
CA ASP A 43 -18.25 2.60 -5.17
C ASP A 43 -19.42 3.11 -6.01
N ALA A 44 -20.46 2.28 -6.15
CA ALA A 44 -21.62 2.62 -6.98
C ALA A 44 -22.41 3.85 -6.49
N PRO A 45 -22.54 4.10 -5.16
CA PRO A 45 -23.05 5.37 -4.63
C PRO A 45 -22.23 6.62 -4.99
N GLY A 46 -20.99 6.47 -5.45
CA GLY A 46 -20.09 7.57 -5.79
C GLY A 46 -19.15 7.97 -4.66
N ASN A 47 -19.08 7.20 -3.57
CA ASN A 47 -18.06 7.40 -2.55
C ASN A 47 -16.71 7.01 -3.12
N GLN A 48 -15.69 7.82 -2.82
CA GLN A 48 -14.34 7.62 -3.30
C GLN A 48 -13.36 7.53 -2.14
N THR A 49 -12.49 6.51 -2.17
CA THR A 49 -11.24 6.51 -1.40
C THR A 49 -10.06 6.60 -2.36
N ALA A 50 -9.09 7.45 -2.07
CA ALA A 50 -7.87 7.60 -2.87
C ALA A 50 -6.62 7.53 -1.98
N TYR A 51 -5.53 7.03 -2.53
CA TYR A 51 -4.28 6.79 -1.83
C TYR A 51 -3.10 7.38 -2.61
N GLU A 52 -2.14 7.97 -1.89
CA GLU A 52 -0.85 8.39 -2.45
C GLU A 52 0.27 7.65 -1.74
N TYR A 53 1.30 7.28 -2.50
CA TYR A 53 2.42 6.49 -2.04
C TYR A 53 3.74 7.24 -2.20
N ASP A 54 4.70 6.96 -1.32
CA ASP A 54 6.08 7.41 -1.49
C ASP A 54 6.85 6.53 -2.50
N ALA A 55 8.11 6.90 -2.77
CA ALA A 55 8.98 6.16 -3.69
C ALA A 55 9.32 4.73 -3.25
N LEU A 56 9.02 4.36 -2.00
CA LEU A 56 9.21 3.02 -1.44
C LEU A 56 7.90 2.23 -1.38
N ASN A 57 6.82 2.73 -1.99
CA ASN A 57 5.48 2.16 -1.98
C ASN A 57 4.80 2.15 -0.60
N ASN A 58 5.18 3.04 0.31
CA ASN A 58 4.42 3.25 1.54
C ASN A 58 3.28 4.23 1.30
N CYS A 59 2.07 3.92 1.77
CA CYS A 59 0.91 4.82 1.65
C CYS A 59 1.08 6.02 2.58
N ILE A 60 1.36 7.20 2.04
CA ILE A 60 1.61 8.43 2.82
C ILE A 60 0.37 9.30 3.02
N LYS A 61 -0.67 9.07 2.20
CA LYS A 61 -1.92 9.85 2.29
C LYS A 61 -3.11 9.01 1.86
N GLU A 62 -4.19 9.14 2.61
CA GLU A 62 -5.49 8.60 2.28
C GLU A 62 -6.53 9.73 2.29
N TYR A 63 -7.29 9.82 1.20
CA TYR A 63 -8.40 10.74 1.00
C TYR A 63 -9.69 9.94 0.91
N ARG A 64 -10.62 10.15 1.84
CA ARG A 64 -11.94 9.48 1.88
C ARG A 64 -13.04 10.51 1.70
N ASP A 65 -13.77 10.40 0.60
CA ASP A 65 -14.98 11.16 0.30
C ASP A 65 -16.17 10.20 0.33
N ALA A 66 -16.88 10.17 1.45
CA ALA A 66 -18.05 9.32 1.67
C ALA A 66 -19.36 10.03 1.31
N GLY A 67 -19.32 11.05 0.44
CA GLY A 67 -20.48 11.90 0.16
C GLY A 67 -20.87 12.80 1.35
N GLU A 68 -20.00 12.89 2.36
CA GLU A 68 -20.08 13.82 3.48
C GLU A 68 -19.75 15.24 3.00
N GLU A 69 -20.23 16.29 3.68
CA GLU A 69 -19.97 17.70 3.29
C GLU A 69 -18.46 18.04 3.14
N LYS A 70 -17.57 17.23 3.73
CA LYS A 70 -16.11 17.35 3.60
C LYS A 70 -15.42 15.98 3.60
N PRO A 71 -14.39 15.79 2.76
CA PRO A 71 -13.59 14.58 2.77
C PRO A 71 -12.71 14.48 4.02
N VAL A 72 -12.48 13.25 4.48
CA VAL A 72 -11.52 12.93 5.55
C VAL A 72 -10.15 12.67 4.92
N ILE A 73 -9.14 13.40 5.38
CA ILE A 73 -7.75 13.23 4.94
C ILE A 73 -6.92 12.67 6.09
N THR A 74 -6.20 11.58 5.86
CA THR A 74 -5.25 10.98 6.80
C THR A 74 -3.86 10.99 6.18
N LEU A 75 -2.86 11.43 6.95
CA LEU A 75 -1.45 11.49 6.54
C LEU A 75 -0.63 10.53 7.40
N TYR A 76 0.13 9.66 6.75
CA TYR A 76 1.05 8.74 7.40
C TYR A 76 2.48 9.27 7.29
N GLN A 77 3.25 9.13 8.37
CA GLN A 77 4.66 9.49 8.43
C GLN A 77 5.45 8.21 8.73
N TYR A 78 6.35 7.85 7.83
CA TYR A 78 7.24 6.70 8.00
C TYR A 78 8.66 7.20 8.25
N GLU A 79 9.28 6.72 9.32
CA GLU A 79 10.71 6.92 9.55
C GLU A 79 11.47 5.73 8.97
N LEU A 80 12.44 6.01 8.09
CA LEU A 80 13.35 5.00 7.59
C LEU A 80 14.53 4.87 8.55
N TYR A 81 14.69 3.69 9.14
CA TYR A 81 15.87 3.34 9.91
C TYR A 81 16.85 2.57 9.03
N THR A 82 18.09 3.01 8.99
CA THR A 82 19.20 2.20 8.50
C THR A 82 19.93 1.57 9.69
N TYR A 83 20.43 0.35 9.50
CA TYR A 83 21.34 -0.27 10.45
C TYR A 83 22.76 0.04 10.00
N ASN A 84 23.49 0.80 10.80
CA ASN A 84 24.93 0.90 10.63
C ASN A 84 25.56 -0.37 11.23
N LEU A 85 26.02 -1.28 10.35
CA LEU A 85 26.91 -2.37 10.72
C LEU A 85 28.32 -1.81 10.89
N ASN A 86 28.63 -1.32 12.08
CA ASN A 86 30.02 -1.03 12.42
C ASN A 86 30.75 -2.38 12.62
N SER A 87 31.52 -2.82 11.62
CA SER A 87 32.44 -3.94 11.76
C SER A 87 33.63 -3.51 12.63
N ALA A 88 33.44 -3.41 13.94
CA ALA A 88 34.55 -3.21 14.85
C ALA A 88 35.26 -4.57 15.01
N LEU A 89 36.37 -4.76 14.30
CA LEU A 89 37.32 -5.83 14.62
C LEU A 89 37.96 -5.46 15.96
N ASN A 90 37.45 -6.01 17.07
CA ASN A 90 38.21 -6.03 18.31
C ASN A 90 39.18 -7.21 18.23
N TYR A 91 40.44 -6.92 17.90
CA TYR A 91 41.51 -7.89 18.11
C TYR A 91 41.80 -7.94 19.61
N ASN A 92 41.53 -9.08 20.23
CA ASN A 92 42.14 -9.41 21.51
C ASN A 92 43.65 -9.67 21.28
N GLU A 93 44.48 -9.46 22.31
CA GLU A 93 45.96 -9.58 22.23
C GLU A 93 46.46 -10.98 21.81
N GLU A 94 45.55 -11.97 21.72
CA GLU A 94 45.81 -13.35 21.29
C GLU A 94 45.45 -13.63 19.81
N GLY A 95 45.01 -12.62 19.05
CA GLY A 95 44.78 -12.75 17.61
C GLY A 95 43.54 -13.56 17.20
N THR A 96 42.58 -13.76 18.10
CA THR A 96 41.30 -14.44 17.81
C THR A 96 40.16 -13.41 17.80
N GLY A 97 39.88 -12.83 16.64
CA GLY A 97 38.80 -11.85 16.51
C GLY A 97 37.42 -12.51 16.51
N ASP A 98 36.60 -12.22 17.53
CA ASP A 98 35.16 -12.51 17.50
C ASP A 98 34.41 -11.36 16.81
N PHE A 99 33.57 -11.68 15.83
CA PHE A 99 32.71 -10.71 15.15
C PHE A 99 31.58 -10.27 16.09
N ILE A 100 31.76 -9.18 16.83
CA ILE A 100 30.66 -8.56 17.58
C ILE A 100 29.93 -7.58 16.66
N LEU A 101 28.72 -7.97 16.23
CA LEU A 101 27.83 -7.12 15.45
C LEU A 101 27.13 -6.11 16.36
N ASN A 102 27.64 -4.87 16.42
CA ASN A 102 26.92 -3.75 17.04
C ASN A 102 26.10 -3.03 15.96
N ALA A 103 24.80 -3.28 15.92
CA ALA A 103 23.88 -2.59 15.04
C ALA A 103 23.40 -1.28 15.69
N LEU A 104 23.81 -0.13 15.13
CA LEU A 104 23.26 1.18 15.51
C LEU A 104 22.13 1.56 14.54
N LYS A 105 20.96 1.93 15.06
CA LYS A 105 19.87 2.49 14.24
C LYS A 105 20.15 3.96 13.95
N ILE A 106 20.13 4.36 12.69
CA ILE A 106 20.26 5.76 12.26
C ILE A 106 19.03 6.10 11.38
N ALA A 107 18.32 7.17 11.73
CA ALA A 107 17.25 7.74 10.90
C ALA A 107 17.87 8.59 9.77
N LEU A 108 17.26 8.56 8.59
CA LEU A 108 17.66 9.38 7.42
C LEU A 108 17.41 10.88 7.62
#